data_AF-A0A0G4F7N1-F1
#
_entry.id   AF-A0A0G4F7N1-F1
#
_cell.length_a   1.000
_cell.length_b   1.000
_cell.length_c   1.000
_cell.angle_alpha   90.00
_cell.angle_beta   90.00
_cell.angle_gamma   90.00
#
_symmetry.space_group_name_H-M   'P 1'
#
loop_
_entity.id
_entity.type
_entity.pdbx_description
1 polymer ?
#
loop_
_entity_poly.entity_id
_entity_poly.type
_entity_poly.pdbx_seq_one_letter_code
_entity_poly.pdbx_strand_id
1 'polypeptide(L)'
;MVQAATRELTILGFIALLLFSAVRWGIVKAINDSLFGIDRIEATAVRELTSHHEPKELAITKMFELFESVHYFVFAVMVTFILMTTLLIILALRQTNVWHRYDKLTMADLSRRGVSSAAISYWGTKHRFHTNDNMFIAKPTQPCRFSFASYLSVSLLAFLTSLVEIPVMSWMVLLAVAVLAKPALSLGETDLAVFLSVCLAGLFLVSLTFCVHIGNKRSYVEPNVVSVSQEIHQGTPDRVHAAVEKDAVVIPSGQNAISRAINATFGLPSLVHRDEMAFAPPPERSDGVIELNGLPVACST
;
A
#
# COMPACT_ATOMS: atom_id res chain seq x y z
N MET A 1 -8.20 -1.14 -6.89
CA MET A 1 -8.41 -0.72 -5.48
C MET A 1 -9.72 -1.20 -4.88
N VAL A 2 -10.91 -0.78 -5.33
CA VAL A 2 -12.19 -1.27 -4.74
C VAL A 2 -12.27 -2.80 -4.77
N GLN A 3 -11.96 -3.43 -5.91
CA GLN A 3 -11.93 -4.90 -6.03
C GLN A 3 -10.94 -5.56 -5.06
N ALA A 4 -9.76 -4.97 -4.86
CA ALA A 4 -8.77 -5.50 -3.91
C ALA A 4 -9.25 -5.33 -2.46
N ALA A 5 -9.80 -4.16 -2.11
CA ALA A 5 -10.39 -3.92 -0.80
C ALA A 5 -11.56 -4.88 -0.52
N THR A 6 -12.43 -5.13 -1.50
CA THR A 6 -13.52 -6.10 -1.40
C THR A 6 -12.98 -7.52 -1.22
N ARG A 7 -11.94 -7.92 -1.96
CA ARG A 7 -11.28 -9.22 -1.80
C ARG A 7 -10.73 -9.39 -0.38
N GLU A 8 -9.99 -8.43 0.13
CA GLU A 8 -9.44 -8.47 1.50
C GLU A 8 -10.56 -8.50 2.55
N LEU A 9 -11.59 -7.68 2.37
CA LEU A 9 -12.74 -7.65 3.27
C LEU A 9 -13.49 -8.99 3.29
N THR A 10 -13.63 -9.65 2.13
CA THR A 10 -14.25 -10.98 2.04
C THR A 10 -13.41 -12.05 2.74
N ILE A 11 -12.07 -11.97 2.65
CA ILE A 11 -11.18 -12.91 3.34
C ILE A 11 -11.29 -12.73 4.86
N LEU A 12 -11.22 -11.49 5.35
CA LEU A 12 -11.39 -11.19 6.78
C LEU A 12 -12.78 -11.61 7.29
N GLY A 13 -13.84 -11.29 6.54
CA GLY A 13 -15.20 -11.69 6.87
C GLY A 13 -15.36 -13.21 6.91
N PHE A 14 -14.74 -13.92 5.96
CA PHE A 14 -14.74 -15.38 5.95
C PHE A 14 -14.01 -15.97 7.16
N ILE A 15 -12.85 -15.42 7.55
CA ILE A 15 -12.13 -15.82 8.76
C ILE A 15 -13.01 -15.61 10.01
N ALA A 16 -13.67 -14.45 10.12
CA ALA A 16 -14.56 -14.15 11.24
C ALA A 16 -15.76 -15.12 11.29
N LEU A 17 -16.34 -15.47 10.14
CA LEU A 17 -17.43 -16.44 10.04
C LEU A 17 -16.97 -17.85 10.40
N LEU A 18 -15.80 -18.30 9.94
CA LEU A 18 -15.24 -19.59 10.32
C LEU A 18 -15.00 -19.69 11.83
N LEU A 19 -14.41 -18.65 12.43
CA LEU A 19 -14.22 -18.58 13.88
C LEU A 19 -15.56 -18.64 14.61
N PHE A 20 -16.56 -17.88 14.14
CA PHE A 20 -17.90 -17.90 14.70
C PHE A 20 -18.56 -19.28 14.60
N SER A 21 -18.50 -19.93 13.44
CA SER A 21 -19.02 -21.29 13.22
C SER A 21 -18.31 -22.32 14.11
N ALA A 22 -16.99 -22.22 14.27
CA ALA A 22 -16.22 -23.12 15.14
C ALA A 22 -16.63 -22.99 16.62
N VAL A 23 -16.90 -21.76 17.08
CA VAL A 23 -17.44 -21.51 18.43
C VAL A 23 -18.85 -22.08 18.55
N ARG A 24 -19.73 -21.81 17.57
CA ARG A 24 -21.13 -22.26 17.59
C ARG A 24 -21.31 -23.78 17.52
N TRP A 25 -20.41 -24.47 16.83
CA TRP A 25 -20.41 -25.93 16.74
C TRP A 25 -19.76 -26.61 17.95
N GLY A 26 -19.27 -25.85 18.93
CA GLY A 26 -18.63 -26.43 20.12
C GLY A 26 -17.25 -27.04 19.86
N ILE A 27 -16.66 -26.84 18.68
CA ILE A 27 -15.31 -27.32 18.34
C ILE A 27 -14.29 -26.73 19.32
N VAL A 28 -14.44 -25.44 19.62
CA VAL A 28 -13.60 -24.73 20.59
C VAL A 28 -13.68 -25.38 21.98
N LYS A 29 -14.88 -25.77 22.41
CA LYS A 29 -15.09 -26.43 23.69
C LYS A 29 -14.42 -27.80 23.72
N ALA A 30 -14.60 -28.60 22.66
CA ALA A 30 -13.96 -29.91 22.55
C ALA A 30 -12.42 -29.81 22.60
N ILE A 31 -11.84 -28.80 21.95
CA ILE A 31 -10.39 -28.52 22.01
C ILE A 31 -9.97 -28.10 23.42
N ASN A 32 -10.71 -27.21 24.07
CA ASN A 32 -10.45 -26.78 25.44
C ASN A 32 -10.43 -27.97 26.40
N ASP A 33 -11.46 -28.80 26.34
CA ASP A 33 -11.62 -29.96 27.22
C ASP A 33 -10.48 -30.97 27.00
N SER A 34 -10.01 -31.11 25.76
CA SER A 34 -8.87 -31.97 25.41
C SER A 34 -7.51 -31.42 25.86
N LEU A 35 -7.32 -30.10 25.91
CA LEU A 35 -6.01 -29.47 26.19
C LEU A 35 -5.84 -29.07 27.67
N PHE A 36 -6.88 -28.47 28.26
CA PHE A 36 -6.81 -27.84 29.57
C PHE A 36 -7.65 -28.58 30.62
N GLY A 37 -8.55 -29.46 30.19
CA GLY A 37 -9.52 -30.12 31.07
C GLY A 37 -10.59 -29.14 31.59
N ILE A 38 -11.44 -29.64 32.49
CA ILE A 38 -12.55 -28.87 33.06
C ILE A 38 -12.03 -28.01 34.22
N ASP A 39 -12.12 -26.68 34.07
CA ASP A 39 -11.71 -25.74 35.12
C ASP A 39 -12.71 -25.79 36.30
N ARG A 40 -12.27 -25.43 37.52
CA ARG A 40 -13.13 -25.43 38.73
C ARG A 40 -14.34 -24.49 38.58
N ILE A 41 -14.15 -23.38 37.89
CA ILE A 41 -15.22 -22.40 37.62
C ILE A 41 -16.25 -23.02 36.67
N GLU A 42 -15.80 -23.67 35.59
CA GLU A 42 -16.67 -24.35 34.64
C GLU A 42 -17.41 -25.52 35.32
N ALA A 43 -16.72 -26.33 36.14
CA ALA A 43 -17.35 -27.39 36.91
C ALA A 43 -18.46 -26.87 37.84
N THR A 44 -18.28 -25.67 38.41
CA THR A 44 -19.28 -25.02 39.26
C THR A 44 -20.47 -24.53 38.43
N ALA A 45 -20.22 -23.86 37.31
CA ALA A 45 -21.27 -23.41 36.38
C ALA A 45 -22.09 -24.59 35.81
N VAL A 46 -21.43 -25.68 35.43
CA VAL A 46 -22.09 -26.91 34.97
C VAL A 46 -22.95 -27.51 36.07
N ARG A 47 -22.49 -27.50 37.33
CA ARG A 47 -23.26 -28.01 38.47
C ARG A 47 -24.52 -27.17 38.71
N GLU A 48 -24.41 -25.86 38.62
CA GLU A 48 -25.51 -24.91 38.78
C GLU A 48 -26.56 -25.08 37.66
N LEU A 49 -26.13 -25.13 36.39
CA LEU A 49 -27.02 -25.40 35.25
C LEU A 49 -27.72 -26.75 35.36
N THR A 50 -27.00 -27.78 35.81
CA THR A 50 -27.59 -29.12 36.03
C THR A 50 -28.67 -29.09 37.11
N SER A 51 -28.50 -28.26 38.15
CA SER A 51 -29.51 -28.11 39.21
C SER A 51 -30.79 -27.43 38.72
N HIS A 52 -30.68 -26.53 37.74
CA HIS A 52 -31.80 -25.83 37.12
C HIS A 52 -32.44 -26.60 35.94
N HIS A 53 -32.00 -27.83 35.63
CA HIS A 53 -32.43 -28.60 34.45
C HIS A 53 -32.18 -27.86 33.12
N GLU A 54 -31.21 -26.95 33.09
CA GLU A 54 -30.82 -26.24 31.89
C GLU A 54 -29.76 -27.03 31.10
N PRO A 55 -29.70 -26.84 29.76
CA PRO A 55 -28.66 -27.45 28.94
C PRO A 55 -27.25 -27.08 29.44
N LYS A 56 -26.43 -28.09 29.75
CA LYS A 56 -25.01 -27.93 30.17
C LYS A 56 -24.14 -27.20 29.14
N GLU A 57 -24.61 -27.13 27.90
CA GLU A 57 -23.95 -26.43 26.79
C GLU A 57 -23.94 -24.91 26.96
N LEU A 58 -24.79 -24.37 27.84
CA LEU A 58 -24.87 -22.93 28.15
C LEU A 58 -23.80 -22.46 29.14
N ALA A 59 -22.98 -23.36 29.69
CA ALA A 59 -21.92 -22.98 30.62
C ALA A 59 -20.89 -22.09 29.91
N ILE A 60 -20.77 -20.84 30.36
CA ILE A 60 -19.78 -19.89 29.85
C ILE A 60 -18.38 -20.41 30.21
N THR A 61 -17.60 -20.75 29.20
CA THR A 61 -16.21 -21.18 29.36
C THR A 61 -15.27 -20.00 29.18
N LYS A 62 -14.11 -20.00 29.85
CA LYS A 62 -13.08 -18.95 29.65
C LYS A 62 -12.59 -18.87 28.20
N MET A 63 -12.58 -20.00 27.49
CA MET A 63 -12.28 -20.02 26.06
C MET A 63 -13.35 -19.30 25.25
N PHE A 64 -14.64 -19.49 25.55
CA PHE A 64 -15.71 -18.76 24.87
C PHE A 64 -15.53 -17.24 24.98
N GLU A 65 -15.26 -16.74 26.18
CA GLU A 65 -15.00 -15.31 26.42
C GLU A 65 -13.76 -14.79 25.68
N LEU A 66 -12.68 -15.59 25.62
CA LEU A 66 -11.51 -15.27 24.80
C LEU A 66 -11.88 -15.17 23.32
N PHE A 67 -12.66 -16.12 22.80
CA PHE A 67 -13.08 -16.14 21.40
C PHE A 67 -14.00 -14.96 21.06
N GLU A 68 -14.91 -14.60 21.96
CA GLU A 68 -15.75 -13.41 21.83
C GLU A 68 -14.88 -12.13 21.77
N SER A 69 -13.88 -12.02 22.64
CA SER A 69 -12.92 -10.91 22.63
C SER A 69 -12.12 -10.83 21.32
N VAL A 70 -11.63 -11.96 20.82
CA VAL A 70 -10.94 -12.04 19.52
C VAL A 70 -11.88 -11.65 18.38
N HIS A 71 -13.14 -12.05 18.44
CA HIS A 71 -14.13 -11.69 17.42
C HIS A 71 -14.37 -10.18 17.39
N TYR A 72 -14.59 -9.53 18.54
CA TYR A 72 -14.73 -8.08 18.61
C TYR A 72 -13.47 -7.37 18.10
N PHE A 73 -12.29 -7.90 18.41
CA PHE A 73 -11.04 -7.36 17.88
C PHE A 73 -10.96 -7.45 16.36
N VAL A 74 -11.25 -8.61 15.76
CA VAL A 74 -11.28 -8.78 14.30
C VAL A 74 -12.30 -7.83 13.67
N PHE A 75 -13.49 -7.69 14.26
CA PHE A 75 -14.50 -6.75 13.80
C PHE A 75 -14.00 -5.29 13.85
N ALA A 76 -13.36 -4.88 14.94
CA ALA A 76 -12.77 -3.55 15.05
C ALA A 76 -11.68 -3.32 13.99
N VAL A 77 -10.81 -4.30 13.76
CA VAL A 77 -9.80 -4.27 12.69
C VAL A 77 -10.46 -4.08 11.32
N MET A 78 -11.54 -4.82 11.02
CA MET A 78 -12.28 -4.68 9.76
C MET A 78 -12.86 -3.27 9.59
N VAL A 79 -13.49 -2.72 10.62
CA VAL A 79 -14.04 -1.34 10.59
C VAL A 79 -12.94 -0.32 10.35
N THR A 80 -11.84 -0.40 11.09
CA THR A 80 -10.68 0.49 10.93
C THR A 80 -10.08 0.37 9.53
N PHE A 81 -9.97 -0.84 8.98
CA PHE A 81 -9.48 -1.09 7.63
C PHE A 81 -10.38 -0.46 6.56
N ILE A 82 -11.71 -0.58 6.70
CA ILE A 82 -12.68 0.05 5.80
C ILE A 82 -12.53 1.58 5.84
N LEU A 83 -12.47 2.17 7.05
CA LEU A 83 -12.32 3.61 7.22
C LEU A 83 -11.02 4.10 6.59
N MET A 84 -9.91 3.38 6.79
CA MET A 84 -8.61 3.72 6.21
C MET A 84 -8.60 3.62 4.69
N THR A 85 -9.14 2.54 4.14
CA THR A 85 -9.24 2.36 2.69
C THR A 85 -10.10 3.46 2.07
N THR A 86 -11.21 3.82 2.71
CA THR A 86 -12.10 4.91 2.26
C THR A 86 -11.36 6.25 2.28
N LEU A 87 -10.64 6.55 3.36
CA LEU A 87 -9.84 7.77 3.46
C LEU A 87 -8.76 7.82 2.37
N LEU A 88 -8.04 6.72 2.15
CA LEU A 88 -7.04 6.59 1.08
C LEU A 88 -7.64 6.85 -0.31
N ILE A 89 -8.81 6.27 -0.61
CA ILE A 89 -9.53 6.52 -1.87
C ILE A 89 -9.86 8.01 -2.00
N ILE A 90 -10.41 8.64 -0.95
CA ILE A 90 -10.75 10.07 -0.98
C ILE A 90 -9.51 10.92 -1.25
N LEU A 91 -8.39 10.65 -0.57
CA LEU A 91 -7.14 11.37 -0.78
C LEU A 91 -6.59 11.16 -2.21
N ALA A 92 -6.69 9.95 -2.75
CA ALA A 92 -6.27 9.62 -4.11
C ALA A 92 -7.11 10.34 -5.16
N LEU A 93 -8.43 10.38 -4.98
CA LEU A 93 -9.36 11.10 -5.86
C LEU A 93 -9.11 12.60 -5.81
N ARG A 94 -8.96 13.18 -4.61
CA ARG A 94 -8.63 14.59 -4.44
C ARG A 94 -7.32 14.92 -5.15
N GLN A 95 -6.32 14.05 -5.04
CA GLN A 95 -5.07 14.25 -5.76
C GLN A 95 -5.24 14.18 -7.27
N THR A 96 -5.91 13.14 -7.77
CA THR A 96 -6.10 12.92 -9.20
C THR A 96 -6.78 14.13 -9.84
N ASN A 97 -7.76 14.71 -9.14
CA ASN A 97 -8.42 15.95 -9.54
C ASN A 97 -7.49 17.18 -9.53
N VAL A 98 -6.49 17.23 -8.64
CA VAL A 98 -5.46 18.28 -8.65
C VAL A 98 -4.54 18.10 -9.85
N TRP A 99 -4.05 16.88 -10.11
CA TRP A 99 -3.20 16.60 -11.27
C TRP A 99 -3.90 16.88 -12.60
N HIS A 100 -5.17 16.50 -12.75
CA HIS A 100 -5.94 16.84 -13.95
C HIS A 100 -6.15 18.34 -14.14
N ARG A 101 -6.22 19.13 -13.04
CA ARG A 101 -6.27 20.59 -13.13
C ARG A 101 -4.92 21.15 -13.60
N TYR A 102 -3.81 20.63 -13.09
CA TYR A 102 -2.47 21.06 -13.50
C TYR A 102 -2.15 20.68 -14.96
N ASP A 103 -2.63 19.52 -15.42
CA ASP A 103 -2.43 19.05 -16.81
C ASP A 103 -3.14 19.95 -17.85
N LYS A 104 -4.19 20.67 -17.44
CA LYS A 104 -4.92 21.64 -18.28
C LYS A 104 -4.26 23.02 -18.36
N LEU A 105 -3.31 23.34 -17.49
CA LEU A 105 -2.61 24.63 -17.51
C LEU A 105 -1.64 24.66 -18.69
N THR A 106 -1.62 25.75 -19.46
CA THR A 106 -0.63 25.92 -20.53
C THR A 106 0.66 26.52 -19.99
N MET A 107 1.76 26.45 -20.76
CA MET A 107 3.02 27.13 -20.40
C MET A 107 2.83 28.65 -20.23
N ALA A 108 1.93 29.25 -21.00
CA ALA A 108 1.58 30.66 -20.86
C ALA A 108 0.90 30.95 -19.51
N ASP A 109 0.07 30.02 -19.00
CA ASP A 109 -0.54 30.14 -17.68
C ASP A 109 0.50 30.00 -16.56
N LEU A 110 1.49 29.12 -16.72
CA LEU A 110 2.59 28.92 -15.76
C LEU A 110 3.48 30.17 -15.62
N SER A 111 3.66 30.93 -16.69
CA SER A 111 4.45 32.18 -16.68
C SER A 111 3.74 33.35 -15.98
N ARG A 112 2.43 33.25 -15.69
CA ARG A 112 1.70 34.33 -15.00
C ARG A 112 2.03 34.32 -13.51
N ARG A 113 2.19 35.49 -12.90
CA ARG A 113 2.46 35.61 -11.46
C ARG A 113 1.29 35.02 -10.65
N GLY A 114 1.61 34.17 -9.68
CA GLY A 114 0.62 33.60 -8.73
C GLY A 114 0.33 32.10 -8.90
N VAL A 115 1.04 31.39 -9.77
CA VAL A 115 0.88 29.94 -9.91
C VAL A 115 1.45 29.22 -8.68
N SER A 116 0.70 28.22 -8.19
CA SER A 116 1.13 27.39 -7.06
C SER A 116 2.43 26.66 -7.36
N SER A 117 3.37 26.67 -6.41
CA SER A 117 4.63 25.90 -6.49
C SER A 117 4.40 24.41 -6.84
N ALA A 118 3.31 23.82 -6.35
CA ALA A 118 2.95 22.43 -6.68
C ALA A 118 2.63 22.21 -8.17
N ALA A 119 2.05 23.20 -8.85
CA ALA A 119 1.78 23.12 -10.28
C ALA A 119 3.08 23.20 -11.09
N ILE A 120 4.02 24.05 -10.67
CA ILE A 120 5.36 24.15 -11.28
C ILE A 120 6.11 22.83 -11.11
N SER A 121 6.11 22.24 -9.91
CA SER A 121 6.73 20.93 -9.64
C SER A 121 6.14 19.84 -10.53
N TYR A 122 4.81 19.78 -10.63
CA TYR A 122 4.11 18.83 -11.50
C TYR A 122 4.57 18.95 -12.96
N TRP A 123 4.66 20.18 -13.49
CA TRP A 123 5.11 20.43 -14.86
C TRP A 123 6.58 20.11 -15.07
N GLY A 124 7.43 20.39 -14.10
CA GLY A 124 8.84 19.98 -14.12
C GLY A 124 8.98 18.46 -14.22
N THR A 125 8.18 17.71 -13.46
CA THR A 125 8.16 16.24 -13.49
C THR A 125 7.60 15.70 -14.81
N LYS A 126 6.53 16.32 -15.32
CA LYS A 126 5.99 15.99 -16.66
C LYS A 126 7.03 16.20 -17.74
N HIS A 127 7.72 17.34 -17.74
CA HIS A 127 8.77 17.65 -18.71
C HIS A 127 9.89 16.61 -18.64
N ARG A 128 10.40 16.31 -17.43
CA ARG A 128 11.42 15.28 -17.24
C ARG A 128 10.98 13.90 -17.71
N PHE A 129 9.73 13.52 -17.47
CA PHE A 129 9.18 12.25 -17.96
C PHE A 129 9.24 12.17 -19.50
N HIS A 130 8.99 13.28 -20.20
CA HIS A 130 9.08 13.33 -21.66
C HIS A 130 10.51 13.44 -22.20
N THR A 131 11.38 14.17 -21.51
CA THR A 131 12.77 14.43 -21.94
C THR A 131 13.74 13.32 -21.54
N ASN A 132 13.36 12.41 -20.63
CA ASN A 132 14.26 11.35 -20.20
C ASN A 132 14.61 10.41 -21.36
N ASP A 133 15.88 10.39 -21.76
CA ASP A 133 16.40 9.55 -22.83
C ASP A 133 16.79 8.14 -22.38
N ASN A 134 16.48 7.78 -21.13
CA ASN A 134 16.62 6.41 -20.66
C ASN A 134 15.80 5.45 -21.54
N MET A 135 16.53 4.67 -22.36
CA MET A 135 16.00 3.69 -23.31
C MET A 135 15.11 2.60 -22.66
N PHE A 136 15.25 2.40 -21.35
CA PHE A 136 14.48 1.42 -20.58
C PHE A 136 13.07 1.90 -20.19
N ILE A 137 12.76 3.18 -20.37
CA ILE A 137 11.42 3.71 -20.12
C ILE A 137 10.68 3.71 -21.44
N ALA A 138 9.63 2.89 -21.55
CA ALA A 138 8.78 2.84 -22.72
C ALA A 138 8.19 4.24 -22.99
N LYS A 139 8.65 4.89 -24.07
CA LYS A 139 8.12 6.18 -24.50
C LYS A 139 6.73 5.96 -25.12
N PRO A 140 5.74 6.81 -24.82
CA PRO A 140 4.41 6.68 -25.41
C PRO A 140 4.49 6.84 -26.92
N THR A 141 3.87 5.92 -27.67
CA THR A 141 3.87 5.89 -29.14
C THR A 141 3.18 7.11 -29.77
N GLN A 142 2.33 7.81 -29.03
CA GLN A 142 1.60 9.00 -29.47
C GLN A 142 1.66 10.11 -28.40
N PRO A 143 2.62 11.03 -28.46
CA PRO A 143 2.82 12.08 -27.45
C PRO A 143 1.59 12.98 -27.28
N CYS A 144 0.90 13.30 -28.39
CA CYS A 144 -0.22 14.23 -28.40
C CYS A 144 -1.49 13.71 -27.70
N ARG A 145 -1.60 12.39 -27.48
CA ARG A 145 -2.75 11.77 -26.80
C ARG A 145 -2.45 11.35 -25.37
N PHE A 146 -1.21 11.50 -24.92
CA PHE A 146 -0.80 11.07 -23.60
C PHE A 146 -1.16 12.11 -22.53
N SER A 147 -2.07 11.77 -21.63
CA SER A 147 -2.30 12.56 -20.41
C SER A 147 -1.40 12.06 -19.28
N PHE A 148 -0.47 12.91 -18.86
CA PHE A 148 0.42 12.60 -17.75
C PHE A 148 -0.34 12.47 -16.42
N ALA A 149 -1.41 13.25 -16.22
CA ALA A 149 -2.29 13.12 -15.07
C ALA A 149 -2.95 11.73 -15.01
N SER A 150 -3.45 11.22 -16.13
CA SER A 150 -4.01 9.87 -16.20
C SER A 150 -2.97 8.81 -15.86
N TYR A 151 -1.75 8.92 -16.39
CA TYR A 151 -0.65 8.00 -16.04
C TYR A 151 -0.33 7.98 -14.53
N LEU A 152 -0.21 9.16 -13.90
CA LEU A 152 0.03 9.25 -12.46
C LEU A 152 -1.14 8.70 -11.64
N SER A 153 -2.38 8.89 -12.11
CA SER A 153 -3.56 8.36 -11.42
C SER A 153 -3.59 6.83 -11.42
N VAL A 154 -3.26 6.20 -12.56
CA VAL A 154 -3.16 4.74 -12.69
C VAL A 154 -2.04 4.21 -11.81
N SER A 155 -0.88 4.87 -11.82
CA SER A 155 0.28 4.50 -11.00
C SER A 155 -0.02 4.61 -9.51
N LEU A 156 -0.68 5.71 -9.09
CA LEU A 156 -1.11 5.90 -7.70
C LEU A 156 -2.12 4.82 -7.28
N LEU A 157 -3.09 4.49 -8.15
CA LEU A 157 -4.09 3.48 -7.86
C LEU A 157 -3.47 2.08 -7.74
N ALA A 158 -2.50 1.76 -8.59
CA ALA A 158 -1.75 0.50 -8.52
C ALA A 158 -0.96 0.41 -7.20
N PHE A 159 -0.25 1.49 -6.84
CA PHE A 159 0.46 1.58 -5.56
C PHE A 159 -0.47 1.44 -4.35
N LEU A 160 -1.57 2.19 -4.32
CA LEU A 160 -2.56 2.08 -3.24
C LEU A 160 -3.20 0.70 -3.17
N THR A 161 -3.41 0.05 -4.31
CA THR A 161 -3.89 -1.33 -4.36
C THR A 161 -2.88 -2.28 -3.72
N SER A 162 -1.58 -2.11 -4.00
CA SER A 162 -0.51 -2.91 -3.38
C SER A 162 -0.34 -2.66 -1.87
N LEU A 163 -0.70 -1.47 -1.38
CA LEU A 163 -0.70 -1.17 0.07
C LEU A 163 -1.89 -1.81 0.79
N VAL A 164 -3.02 -1.94 0.12
CA VAL A 164 -4.25 -2.52 0.69
C VAL A 164 -4.20 -4.04 0.65
N GLU A 165 -3.52 -4.64 -0.32
CA GLU A 165 -3.33 -6.08 -0.41
C GLU A 165 -2.34 -6.55 0.66
N ILE A 166 -2.88 -7.01 1.79
CA ILE A 166 -2.11 -7.55 2.90
C ILE A 166 -1.95 -9.05 2.66
N PRO A 167 -0.73 -9.59 2.59
CA PRO A 167 -0.52 -11.03 2.45
C PRO A 167 -1.25 -11.79 3.57
N VAL A 168 -1.94 -12.88 3.22
CA VAL A 168 -2.66 -13.73 4.20
C VAL A 168 -1.74 -14.19 5.34
N MET A 169 -0.45 -14.40 5.05
CA MET A 169 0.55 -14.76 6.06
C MET A 169 0.71 -13.68 7.13
N SER A 170 0.62 -12.40 6.76
CA SER A 170 0.68 -11.28 7.72
C SER A 170 -0.52 -11.30 8.68
N TRP A 171 -1.71 -11.68 8.20
CA TRP A 171 -2.88 -11.88 9.05
C TRP A 171 -2.70 -13.04 10.03
N MET A 172 -2.15 -14.17 9.56
CA MET A 172 -1.87 -15.32 10.42
C MET A 172 -0.84 -14.99 11.50
N VAL A 173 0.22 -14.25 11.15
CA VAL A 173 1.23 -13.78 12.12
C VAL A 173 0.61 -12.82 13.11
N LEU A 174 -0.22 -11.87 12.67
CA LEU A 174 -0.90 -10.92 13.57
C LEU A 174 -1.80 -11.65 14.58
N LEU A 175 -2.58 -12.62 14.11
CA LEU A 175 -3.43 -13.45 14.98
C LEU A 175 -2.59 -14.28 15.95
N ALA A 176 -1.51 -14.90 15.49
CA ALA A 176 -0.60 -15.66 16.36
C ALA A 176 0.02 -14.75 17.44
N VAL A 177 0.50 -13.56 17.07
CA VAL A 177 1.04 -12.58 18.03
C VAL A 177 -0.04 -12.13 19.02
N ALA A 178 -1.26 -11.85 18.57
CA ALA A 178 -2.36 -11.46 19.46
C ALA A 178 -2.71 -12.56 20.47
N VAL A 179 -2.76 -13.83 20.02
CA VAL A 179 -3.02 -14.99 20.90
C VAL A 179 -1.87 -15.20 21.89
N LEU A 180 -0.61 -15.06 21.44
CA LEU A 180 0.57 -15.26 22.28
C LEU A 180 0.84 -14.08 23.23
N ALA A 181 0.36 -12.87 22.91
CA ALA A 181 0.53 -11.69 23.76
C ALA A 181 -0.21 -11.84 25.11
N LYS A 182 -1.39 -12.48 25.12
CA LYS A 182 -2.17 -12.67 26.35
C LYS A 182 -1.40 -13.42 27.44
N PRO A 183 -0.87 -14.65 27.20
CA PRO A 183 -0.10 -15.36 28.22
C PRO A 183 1.25 -14.70 28.49
N ALA A 184 1.91 -14.10 27.49
CA ALA A 184 3.21 -13.48 27.66
C ALA A 184 3.17 -12.25 28.58
N LEU A 185 2.07 -11.50 28.56
CA LEU A 185 1.91 -10.26 29.35
C LEU A 185 1.09 -10.47 30.63
N SER A 186 0.53 -11.66 30.83
CA SER A 186 -0.34 -11.99 31.98
C SER A 186 -1.48 -10.97 32.19
N LEU A 187 -2.00 -10.41 31.10
CA LEU A 187 -3.03 -9.36 31.13
C LEU A 187 -4.35 -9.90 31.64
N GLY A 188 -5.00 -9.14 32.54
CA GLY A 188 -6.40 -9.35 32.86
C GLY A 188 -7.29 -9.15 31.63
N GLU A 189 -8.55 -9.59 31.71
CA GLU A 189 -9.51 -9.49 30.60
C GLU A 189 -9.73 -8.04 30.15
N THR A 190 -9.85 -7.11 31.10
CA THR A 190 -9.95 -5.67 30.83
C THR A 190 -8.68 -5.10 30.22
N ASP A 191 -7.51 -5.58 30.67
CA ASP A 191 -6.22 -5.06 30.23
C ASP A 191 -5.90 -5.49 28.80
N LEU A 192 -6.35 -6.68 28.40
CA LEU A 192 -6.20 -7.17 27.03
C LEU A 192 -7.00 -6.32 26.04
N ALA A 193 -8.26 -6.01 26.35
CA ALA A 193 -9.09 -5.18 25.48
C ALA A 193 -8.49 -3.76 25.33
N VAL A 194 -8.05 -3.17 26.43
CA VAL A 194 -7.37 -1.86 26.42
C VAL A 194 -6.07 -1.95 25.59
N PHE A 195 -5.22 -2.96 25.83
CA PHE A 195 -3.99 -3.17 25.08
C PHE A 195 -4.25 -3.28 23.57
N LEU A 196 -5.19 -4.14 23.17
CA LEU A 196 -5.57 -4.32 21.77
C LEU A 196 -6.11 -3.03 21.15
N SER A 197 -6.92 -2.27 21.89
CA SER A 197 -7.43 -0.97 21.42
C SER A 197 -6.32 0.05 21.19
N VAL A 198 -5.31 0.09 22.08
CA VAL A 198 -4.13 0.95 21.95
C VAL A 198 -3.27 0.53 20.77
N CYS A 199 -3.06 -0.78 20.56
CA CYS A 199 -2.37 -1.30 19.37
C CYS A 199 -3.09 -0.92 18.08
N LEU A 200 -4.42 -1.06 18.05
CA LEU A 200 -5.25 -0.71 16.90
C LEU A 200 -5.19 0.79 16.59
N ALA A 201 -5.33 1.62 17.62
CA ALA A 201 -5.21 3.07 17.50
C ALA A 201 -3.80 3.49 17.05
N GLY A 202 -2.76 2.86 17.60
CA GLY A 202 -1.37 3.05 17.19
C GLY A 202 -1.16 2.70 15.71
N LEU A 203 -1.64 1.53 15.27
CA LEU A 203 -1.54 1.09 13.88
C LEU A 203 -2.31 2.03 12.93
N PHE A 204 -3.48 2.51 13.35
CA PHE A 204 -4.23 3.52 12.62
C PHE A 204 -3.48 4.85 12.51
N LEU A 205 -2.89 5.35 13.60
CA LEU A 205 -2.10 6.58 13.61
C LEU A 205 -0.81 6.46 12.79
N VAL A 206 -0.10 5.34 12.88
CA VAL A 206 1.09 5.05 12.06
C VAL A 206 0.70 5.02 10.59
N SER A 207 -0.41 4.36 10.26
CA SER A 207 -0.91 4.31 8.89
C SER A 207 -1.35 5.70 8.40
N LEU A 208 -2.00 6.51 9.23
CA LEU A 208 -2.40 7.88 8.89
C LEU A 208 -1.18 8.78 8.67
N THR A 209 -0.21 8.73 9.57
CA THR A 209 1.03 9.51 9.45
C THR A 209 1.81 9.06 8.23
N PHE A 210 1.86 7.76 7.91
CA PHE A 210 2.44 7.25 6.67
C PHE A 210 1.71 7.77 5.43
N CYS A 211 0.37 7.81 5.44
CA CYS A 211 -0.43 8.37 4.33
C CYS A 211 -0.16 9.87 4.14
N VAL A 212 -0.13 10.64 5.23
CA VAL A 212 0.21 12.07 5.22
C VAL A 212 1.66 12.27 4.79
N HIS A 213 2.57 11.42 5.26
CA HIS A 213 3.98 11.48 4.91
C HIS A 213 4.18 11.22 3.43
N ILE A 214 3.56 10.19 2.85
CA ILE A 214 3.57 9.95 1.40
C ILE A 214 2.94 11.13 0.65
N GLY A 215 1.84 11.69 1.17
CA GLY A 215 1.19 12.88 0.61
C GLY A 215 2.13 14.10 0.57
N ASN A 216 2.89 14.33 1.65
CA ASN A 216 3.79 15.47 1.81
C ASN A 216 5.15 15.24 1.14
N LYS A 217 5.67 14.01 1.15
CA LYS A 217 6.94 13.58 0.54
C LYS A 217 6.78 13.13 -0.90
N ARG A 218 5.69 13.55 -1.58
CA ARG A 218 5.54 13.42 -3.04
C ARG A 218 6.79 13.83 -3.81
N SER A 219 7.57 14.74 -3.25
CA SER A 219 8.87 15.20 -3.78
C SER A 219 9.98 14.14 -3.81
N TYR A 220 9.82 12.95 -3.20
CA TYR A 220 10.86 11.90 -3.17
C TYR A 220 10.65 10.77 -4.18
N VAL A 221 9.42 10.60 -4.70
CA VAL A 221 9.21 9.77 -5.89
C VAL A 221 9.61 10.54 -7.15
N GLU A 222 9.79 11.86 -7.04
CA GLU A 222 10.44 12.66 -8.05
C GLU A 222 11.97 12.61 -7.86
N PRO A 223 12.75 12.06 -8.81
CA PRO A 223 14.20 12.21 -8.76
C PRO A 223 14.56 13.70 -8.88
N ASN A 224 14.98 14.31 -7.77
CA ASN A 224 15.81 15.52 -7.66
C ASN A 224 15.37 16.75 -8.50
N VAL A 225 14.21 17.35 -8.21
CA VAL A 225 13.59 18.48 -8.98
C VAL A 225 14.14 19.86 -8.63
N VAL A 226 14.97 19.97 -7.59
CA VAL A 226 15.45 21.26 -7.04
C VAL A 226 16.31 22.06 -8.03
N SER A 227 17.04 21.42 -8.94
CA SER A 227 17.89 22.10 -9.92
C SER A 227 17.10 22.92 -10.95
N VAL A 228 15.98 22.39 -11.45
CA VAL A 228 15.23 23.01 -12.55
C VAL A 228 14.38 24.21 -12.09
N SER A 229 13.85 24.16 -10.87
CA SER A 229 13.12 25.30 -10.28
C SER A 229 14.02 26.51 -10.07
N GLN A 230 15.28 26.30 -9.72
CA GLN A 230 16.23 27.36 -9.44
C GLN A 230 16.75 28.02 -10.74
N GLU A 231 16.83 27.25 -11.83
CA GLU A 231 17.20 27.76 -13.16
C GLU A 231 16.06 28.48 -13.88
N ILE A 232 14.80 28.03 -13.75
CA ILE A 232 13.64 28.73 -14.35
C ILE A 232 13.44 30.11 -13.70
N HIS A 233 13.71 30.26 -12.40
CA HIS A 233 13.66 31.57 -11.74
C HIS A 233 14.83 32.50 -12.10
N GLN A 234 15.90 32.00 -12.72
CA GLN A 234 17.04 32.80 -13.18
C GLN A 234 16.93 33.28 -14.64
N GLY A 235 15.79 33.04 -15.31
CA GLY A 235 15.34 33.89 -16.42
C GLY A 235 16.20 33.89 -17.69
N THR A 236 16.82 32.77 -18.06
CA THR A 236 17.46 32.62 -19.38
C THR A 236 16.97 31.35 -20.09
N PRO A 237 16.05 31.47 -21.08
CA PRO A 237 15.52 30.34 -21.84
C PRO A 237 16.60 29.45 -22.46
N ASP A 238 17.72 30.06 -22.87
CA ASP A 238 18.82 29.37 -23.57
C ASP A 238 19.69 28.50 -22.64
N ARG A 239 19.63 28.71 -21.31
CA ARG A 239 20.42 27.91 -20.34
C ARG A 239 19.72 26.66 -19.84
N VAL A 240 18.38 26.64 -19.86
CA VAL A 240 17.57 25.49 -19.44
C VAL A 240 17.83 24.28 -20.33
N HIS A 241 18.05 24.48 -21.63
CA HIS A 241 18.40 23.41 -22.55
C HIS A 241 19.81 22.83 -22.30
N ALA A 242 20.78 23.67 -21.89
CA ALA A 242 22.16 23.24 -21.66
C ALA A 242 22.38 22.50 -20.32
N ALA A 243 21.56 22.77 -19.30
CA ALA A 243 21.63 22.10 -18.00
C ALA A 243 21.00 20.71 -18.01
N VAL A 244 19.90 20.54 -18.77
CA VAL A 244 19.22 19.24 -18.96
C VAL A 244 20.12 18.22 -19.67
N GLU A 245 21.04 18.68 -20.52
CA GLU A 245 21.96 17.82 -21.28
C GLU A 245 23.19 17.38 -20.46
N LYS A 246 23.56 18.11 -19.40
CA LYS A 246 24.79 17.84 -18.64
C LYS A 246 24.63 16.91 -17.43
N ASP A 247 23.44 16.82 -16.85
CA ASP A 247 23.18 15.96 -15.68
C ASP A 247 22.37 14.72 -16.07
N ALA A 248 23.02 13.79 -16.79
CA ALA A 248 22.52 12.43 -16.96
C ALA A 248 22.58 11.69 -15.62
N VAL A 249 21.58 11.93 -14.76
CA VAL A 249 21.43 11.24 -13.48
C VAL A 249 21.03 9.80 -13.75
N VAL A 250 21.92 8.87 -13.39
CA VAL A 250 21.65 7.43 -13.33
C VAL A 250 20.52 7.21 -12.32
N ILE A 251 19.31 6.96 -12.81
CA ILE A 251 18.17 6.58 -11.97
C ILE A 251 18.28 5.08 -11.71
N PRO A 252 18.45 4.64 -10.45
CA PRO A 252 18.44 3.23 -10.16
C PRO A 252 17.03 2.66 -10.29
N SER A 253 16.91 1.47 -10.88
CA SER A 253 15.63 0.79 -11.15
C SER A 253 14.72 0.74 -9.90
N GLY A 254 13.40 0.90 -10.12
CA GLY A 254 12.40 1.07 -9.06
C GLY A 254 12.32 -0.08 -8.04
N GLN A 255 12.72 -1.31 -8.40
CA GLN A 255 12.84 -2.42 -7.45
C GLN A 255 13.96 -2.18 -6.43
N ASN A 256 15.07 -1.57 -6.85
CA ASN A 256 16.19 -1.26 -5.97
C ASN A 256 15.94 -0.04 -5.08
N ALA A 257 14.96 0.81 -5.40
CA ALA A 257 14.59 1.96 -4.58
C ALA A 257 13.70 1.55 -3.39
N ILE A 258 12.74 0.64 -3.62
CA ILE A 258 11.88 0.09 -2.55
C ILE A 258 12.71 -0.78 -1.60
N SER A 259 13.55 -1.70 -2.13
CA SER A 259 14.44 -2.50 -1.28
C SER A 259 15.45 -1.65 -0.52
N ARG A 260 15.96 -0.53 -1.07
CA ARG A 260 16.84 0.38 -0.32
C ARG A 260 16.11 1.24 0.70
N ALA A 261 14.89 1.70 0.43
CA ALA A 261 14.10 2.43 1.43
C ALA A 261 13.74 1.53 2.63
N ILE A 262 13.39 0.26 2.36
CA ILE A 262 13.16 -0.77 3.38
C ILE A 262 14.47 -1.07 4.13
N ASN A 263 15.58 -1.35 3.44
CA ASN A 263 16.86 -1.64 4.11
C ASN A 263 17.42 -0.43 4.90
N ALA A 264 17.22 0.80 4.42
CA ALA A 264 17.64 2.01 5.13
C ALA A 264 16.79 2.32 6.37
N THR A 265 15.52 1.90 6.37
CA THR A 265 14.60 2.11 7.49
C THR A 265 14.74 1.00 8.54
N PHE A 266 15.10 -0.22 8.13
CA PHE A 266 15.15 -1.40 9.01
C PHE A 266 16.56 -1.95 9.26
N GLY A 267 17.62 -1.38 8.68
CA GLY A 267 19.02 -1.74 8.96
C GLY A 267 19.42 -3.17 8.58
N LEU A 268 18.72 -3.81 7.63
CA LEU A 268 18.98 -5.20 7.25
C LEU A 268 20.17 -5.33 6.27
N PRO A 269 21.11 -6.25 6.49
CA PRO A 269 22.23 -6.49 5.57
C PRO A 269 21.74 -7.11 4.25
N SER A 270 22.21 -6.57 3.13
CA SER A 270 21.82 -7.01 1.79
C SER A 270 22.39 -8.39 1.47
N LEU A 271 21.56 -9.44 1.51
CA LEU A 271 21.86 -10.74 0.92
C LEU A 271 21.60 -10.69 -0.59
N VAL A 272 22.59 -10.24 -1.36
CA VAL A 272 22.66 -10.47 -2.80
C VAL A 272 23.51 -11.71 -3.02
N HIS A 273 22.85 -12.86 -3.17
CA HIS A 273 23.50 -14.08 -3.66
C HIS A 273 23.36 -14.15 -5.18
N ARG A 274 24.50 -14.43 -5.80
CA ARG A 274 24.85 -14.46 -7.21
C ARG A 274 24.53 -15.86 -7.74
N ASP A 275 23.95 -15.97 -8.93
CA ASP A 275 24.19 -17.04 -9.91
C ASP A 275 23.40 -16.78 -11.19
N GLU A 276 24.02 -16.12 -12.17
CA GLU A 276 23.61 -16.17 -13.58
C GLU A 276 24.64 -17.02 -14.32
N MET A 277 24.19 -18.19 -14.78
CA MET A 277 24.93 -19.04 -15.70
C MET A 277 24.87 -18.44 -17.11
N ALA A 278 26.03 -18.41 -17.75
CA ALA A 278 26.24 -17.96 -19.12
C ALA A 278 25.45 -18.80 -20.13
N PHE A 279 24.61 -18.14 -20.94
CA PHE A 279 24.13 -18.65 -22.22
C PHE A 279 24.64 -17.75 -23.34
N ALA A 280 25.35 -18.36 -24.29
CA ALA A 280 25.94 -17.73 -25.46
C ALA A 280 24.87 -17.30 -26.48
N PRO A 281 25.10 -16.22 -27.26
CA PRO A 281 24.18 -15.80 -28.32
C PRO A 281 24.41 -16.60 -29.63
N PRO A 282 23.35 -16.90 -30.41
CA PRO A 282 23.49 -17.40 -31.77
C PRO A 282 23.69 -16.25 -32.80
N PRO A 283 24.18 -16.58 -34.01
CA PRO A 283 24.77 -15.60 -34.93
C PRO A 283 23.75 -14.81 -35.74
N GLU A 284 24.23 -13.65 -36.20
CA GLU A 284 23.62 -12.70 -37.12
C GLU A 284 22.97 -13.35 -38.34
N ARG A 285 21.77 -12.88 -38.67
CA ARG A 285 21.22 -13.03 -40.02
C ARG A 285 20.82 -11.64 -40.52
N SER A 286 21.65 -11.13 -41.42
CA SER A 286 21.32 -10.08 -42.37
C SER A 286 20.11 -10.51 -43.21
N ASP A 287 19.17 -9.59 -43.44
CA ASP A 287 18.54 -9.33 -44.75
C ASP A 287 17.33 -8.39 -44.58
N GLY A 288 17.17 -7.48 -45.55
CA GLY A 288 15.85 -6.94 -45.89
C GLY A 288 15.61 -5.47 -45.63
N VAL A 289 16.24 -4.62 -46.44
CA VAL A 289 15.79 -3.26 -46.77
C VAL A 289 14.36 -3.32 -47.33
N ILE A 290 13.40 -2.63 -46.71
CA ILE A 290 12.20 -2.11 -47.38
C ILE A 290 11.97 -0.68 -46.87
N GLU A 291 12.35 0.29 -47.70
CA GLU A 291 11.85 1.66 -47.64
C GLU A 291 10.35 1.67 -47.91
N LEU A 292 9.57 2.27 -47.01
CA LEU A 292 8.25 2.80 -47.33
C LEU A 292 8.17 4.25 -46.85
N ASN A 293 8.41 5.13 -47.82
CA ASN A 293 8.04 6.54 -47.80
C ASN A 293 6.53 6.70 -47.55
N GLY A 294 6.13 7.60 -46.65
CA GLY A 294 4.70 7.88 -46.49
C GLY A 294 4.28 8.85 -45.39
N LEU A 295 4.53 10.14 -45.62
CA LEU A 295 3.77 11.33 -45.16
C LEU A 295 3.89 11.81 -43.70
N PRO A 296 4.17 13.12 -43.49
CA PRO A 296 4.01 13.79 -42.21
C PRO A 296 2.54 14.15 -41.96
N VAL A 297 1.96 13.64 -40.88
CA VAL A 297 0.71 14.15 -40.32
C VAL A 297 1.04 15.39 -39.50
N ALA A 298 0.73 16.56 -40.04
CA ALA A 298 0.74 17.81 -39.30
C ALA A 298 -0.38 17.77 -38.24
N CYS A 299 -0.02 17.71 -36.96
CA CYS A 299 -0.93 18.07 -35.89
C CYS A 299 -0.99 19.61 -35.81
N SER A 300 -2.04 20.19 -36.40
CA SER A 300 -2.42 21.58 -36.16
C SER A 300 -2.92 21.74 -34.72
N THR A 301 -2.31 22.69 -34.01
CA THR A 301 -2.74 23.25 -32.72
C THR A 301 -4.11 23.91 -32.78
#